data_AF-A0A1H7XVH2-F1
#
_entry.id   AF-A0A1H7XVH2-F1
#
_cell.length_a   1.000
_cell.length_b   1.000
_cell.length_c   1.000
_cell.angle_alpha   90.00
_cell.angle_beta   90.00
_cell.angle_gamma   90.00
#
_symmetry.space_group_name_H-M   'P 1'
#
loop_
_entity.id
_entity.type
_entity.pdbx_description
1 polymer ?
#
loop_
_entity_poly.entity_id
_entity_poly.type
_entity_poly.pdbx_seq_one_letter_code
_entity_poly.pdbx_strand_id
1 'polypeptide(L)' 'MTSIDKQAAGLNDVQLSLLRMFNRKMSYEESVEIRDLLVKHYSDKLGDEIDLVVSEKKITNKDYDKLCNR' A
#
# COMPACT_ATOMS: atom_id res chain seq x y z
N MET A 1 -21.24 41.03 1.57
CA MET A 1 -21.29 39.55 1.67
C MET A 1 -21.20 39.00 0.26
N THR A 2 -20.19 38.22 -0.11
CA THR A 2 -19.91 36.89 0.44
C THR A 2 -18.41 36.56 0.46
N SER A 3 -18.03 35.81 1.51
CA SER A 3 -16.69 35.30 1.79
C SER A 3 -16.24 34.27 0.78
N ILE A 4 -14.98 34.34 0.36
CA ILE A 4 -14.22 33.17 -0.06
C ILE A 4 -12.95 33.19 0.78
N ASP A 5 -13.05 32.59 1.97
CA ASP A 5 -11.88 32.26 2.76
C ASP A 5 -11.02 31.32 1.92
N LYS A 6 -9.84 31.78 1.52
CA LYS A 6 -8.74 30.95 1.01
C LYS A 6 -8.44 29.91 2.09
N GLN A 7 -9.08 28.74 2.02
CA GLN A 7 -8.61 27.56 2.74
C GLN A 7 -7.19 27.31 2.27
N ALA A 8 -6.24 27.58 3.16
CA ALA A 8 -4.83 27.39 2.91
C ALA A 8 -4.63 25.95 2.40
N ALA A 9 -3.96 25.84 1.25
CA ALA A 9 -3.43 24.61 0.70
C ALA A 9 -2.29 24.08 1.60
N GLY A 10 -2.61 23.79 2.86
CA GLY A 10 -1.70 23.31 3.87
C GLY A 10 -1.83 21.80 4.02
N LEU A 11 -0.71 21.14 4.27
CA LEU A 11 -0.69 19.73 4.64
C LEU A 11 -1.36 19.57 6.01
N ASN A 12 -2.17 18.52 6.16
CA ASN A 12 -2.80 18.20 7.44
C ASN A 12 -1.77 17.66 8.45
N ASP A 13 -2.16 17.57 9.72
CA ASP A 13 -1.26 17.19 10.82
C ASP A 13 -0.61 15.82 10.64
N VAL A 14 -1.31 14.88 10.01
CA VAL A 14 -0.78 13.54 9.71
C VAL A 14 0.28 13.63 8.62
N GLN A 15 0.02 14.39 7.56
CA GLN A 15 0.96 14.61 6.46
C GLN A 15 2.22 15.33 6.93
N LEU A 16 2.08 16.32 7.81
CA LEU A 16 3.20 17.00 8.46
C LEU A 16 4.01 16.06 9.35
N SER A 17 3.33 15.18 10.09
CA SER A 17 3.98 14.19 10.96
C SER A 17 4.76 13.15 10.14
N LEU A 18 4.20 12.69 9.02
CA LEU A 18 4.90 11.80 8.09
C LEU A 18 6.15 12.46 7.51
N LEU A 19 6.06 13.72 7.05
CA LEU A 19 7.23 14.46 6.57
C LEU A 19 8.31 14.61 7.64
N ARG A 20 7.93 14.90 8.89
CA ARG A 20 8.88 14.96 10.01
C ARG A 20 9.53 13.61 10.30
N MET A 21 8.78 12.52 10.14
CA MET A 21 9.28 11.15 10.28
C MET A 21 10.31 10.82 9.19
N PHE A 22 9.99 11.14 7.92
CA PHE A 22 10.90 10.92 6.78
C PHE A 22 12.12 11.86 6.75
N ASN A 23 12.04 13.03 7.41
CA ASN A 23 13.16 13.96 7.52
C ASN A 23 14.22 13.53 8.56
N ARG A 24 13.95 12.46 9.33
CA ARG A 24 14.98 11.86 10.18
C ARG A 24 15.90 11.02 9.31
N LYS A 25 17.23 11.19 9.47
CA LYS A 25 18.20 10.26 8.90
C LYS A 25 17.96 8.89 9.53
N MET A 26 17.26 8.05 8.79
CA MET A 26 17.04 6.66 9.12
C MET A 26 18.33 5.90 8.86
N SER A 27 18.69 4.97 9.74
CA SER A 27 19.78 4.05 9.46
C SER A 27 19.38 3.12 8.31
N TYR A 28 20.37 2.46 7.69
CA TYR A 28 20.10 1.49 6.64
C TYR A 28 19.24 0.33 7.17
N GLU A 29 19.50 -0.10 8.40
CA GLU A 29 18.81 -1.17 9.10
C GLU A 29 17.33 -0.81 9.33
N GLU A 30 17.05 0.37 9.87
CA GLU A 30 15.69 0.87 10.06
C GLU A 30 14.93 0.98 8.72
N SER A 31 15.62 1.37 7.64
CA SER A 31 15.03 1.43 6.29
C SER A 31 14.68 0.04 5.76
N VAL A 32 15.50 -0.95 6.05
CA VAL A 32 15.26 -2.36 5.71
C VAL A 32 14.06 -2.89 6.49
N GLU A 33 13.96 -2.60 7.78
CA GLU A 33 12.82 -3.03 8.60
C GLU A 33 11.49 -2.46 8.10
N ILE A 34 11.46 -1.16 7.75
CA ILE A 34 10.25 -0.55 7.18
C ILE A 34 9.90 -1.16 5.83
N ARG A 35 10.91 -1.37 4.97
CA ARG A 35 10.69 -2.02 3.67
C ARG A 35 10.08 -3.40 3.86
N ASP A 36 10.62 -4.21 4.75
CA ASP A 36 10.17 -5.59 4.97
C ASP A 36 8.75 -5.61 5.56
N LEU A 37 8.42 -4.67 6.46
CA LEU A 37 7.06 -4.48 6.97
C LEU A 37 6.07 -4.11 5.85
N LEU A 38 6.44 -3.15 4.99
CA LEU A 38 5.61 -2.73 3.87
C LEU A 38 5.41 -3.86 2.86
N VAL A 39 6.48 -4.56 2.48
CA VAL A 39 6.42 -5.71 1.56
C VAL A 39 5.48 -6.76 2.12
N LYS A 40 5.63 -7.14 3.38
CA LYS A 40 4.75 -8.12 4.03
C LYS A 40 3.29 -7.69 3.98
N HIS A 41 2.99 -6.45 4.40
CA HIS A 41 1.62 -5.95 4.43
C HIS A 41 0.97 -5.94 3.04
N TYR A 42 1.70 -5.50 2.01
CA TYR A 42 1.17 -5.48 0.65
C TYR A 42 1.09 -6.87 0.02
N SER A 43 1.99 -7.79 0.36
CA SER A 43 1.91 -9.19 -0.06
C SER A 43 0.68 -9.88 0.53
N ASP A 44 0.40 -9.66 1.82
CA ASP A 44 -0.80 -10.22 2.47
C ASP A 44 -2.07 -9.67 1.81
N LYS A 45 -2.13 -8.35 1.59
CA LYS A 45 -3.26 -7.71 0.91
C LYS A 45 -3.46 -8.22 -0.52
N LEU A 46 -2.35 -8.45 -1.24
CA LEU A 46 -2.40 -9.00 -2.59
C LEU A 46 -2.94 -10.44 -2.58
N GLY A 47 -2.54 -11.26 -1.59
CA GLY A 47 -3.08 -12.60 -1.39
C GLY A 47 -4.60 -12.58 -1.20
N ASP A 48 -5.09 -11.73 -0.29
CA ASP A 48 -6.52 -11.57 -0.02
C ASP A 48 -7.30 -11.14 -1.28
N GLU A 49 -6.73 -10.24 -2.08
CA GLU A 49 -7.35 -9.78 -3.33
C GLU A 49 -7.35 -10.86 -4.41
N ILE A 50 -6.28 -11.66 -4.51
CA ILE A 50 -6.22 -12.82 -5.41
C ILE A 50 -7.27 -13.86 -5.01
N ASP A 51 -7.41 -14.16 -3.72
CA ASP A 51 -8.40 -15.13 -3.22
C ASP A 51 -9.84 -14.68 -3.52
N LEU A 52 -10.12 -13.37 -3.37
CA LEU A 52 -11.36 -12.74 -3.80
C LEU A 52 -11.62 -12.96 -5.30
N VAL A 53 -10.65 -12.62 -6.15
CA VAL A 53 -10.79 -12.77 -7.61
C VAL A 53 -10.95 -14.22 -8.04
N VAL A 54 -10.24 -15.16 -7.40
CA VAL A 54 -10.35 -16.61 -7.65
C VAL A 54 -11.75 -17.12 -7.31
N SER A 55 -12.28 -16.70 -6.16
CA SER A 55 -13.64 -17.02 -5.72
C SER A 55 -14.70 -16.46 -6.68
N GLU A 56 -14.59 -15.19 -7.04
CA GLU A 56 -15.56 -14.50 -7.91
C GLU A 56 -15.54 -15.05 -9.35
N LYS A 57 -14.36 -15.31 -9.90
CA LYS A 57 -14.21 -15.82 -11.27
C LYS A 57 -14.32 -17.34 -11.38
N LYS A 58 -14.54 -18.05 -10.27
CA LYS A 58 -14.55 -19.52 -10.19
C LYS A 58 -13.33 -20.15 -10.87
N ILE A 59 -12.16 -19.54 -10.67
CA ILE A 59 -10.92 -20.03 -11.28
C ILE A 59 -10.69 -21.44 -10.73
N THR A 60 -10.67 -22.41 -11.64
CA THR A 60 -10.50 -23.82 -11.26
C THR A 60 -9.04 -24.23 -11.34
N ASN A 61 -8.65 -25.31 -10.66
CA ASN A 61 -7.29 -25.85 -10.75
C ASN A 61 -6.83 -26.11 -12.21
N LYS A 62 -7.78 -26.35 -13.13
CA LYS A 62 -7.51 -26.48 -14.57
C LYS A 62 -7.02 -25.21 -15.24
N ASP A 63 -7.38 -24.04 -14.72
CA ASP A 63 -6.91 -22.74 -15.23
C ASP A 63 -5.50 -22.43 -14.73
N TYR A 64 -5.17 -22.84 -13.50
CA TYR A 64 -3.81 -22.84 -12.97
C TYR A 64 -2.90 -23.79 -13.75
N ASP A 65 -3.38 -25.01 -14.07
CA ASP A 65 -2.63 -25.98 -14.90
C ASP A 65 -2.31 -25.46 -16.31
N LYS A 66 -3.13 -24.56 -16.87
CA LYS A 66 -2.86 -23.91 -18.16
C LYS A 66 -1.81 -22.80 -18.06
N LEU A 67 -1.67 -22.16 -16.89
CA LEU A 67 -0.66 -21.11 -16.64
C LEU A 67 0.72 -21.70 -16.34
N CYS A 68 0.78 -22.85 -15.66
CA CYS A 68 2.04 -23.50 -15.28
C CYS A 68 2.67 -24.39 -16.37
N ASN A 69 1.90 -24.87 -17.36
CA ASN A 69 2.41 -25.73 -18.43
C ASN A 69 2.80 -24.96 -19.70
N ARG A 70 3.61 -23.90 -19.57
CA ARG A 70 4.16 -23.16 -20.72
C ARG A 70 5.64 -23.42 -20.92
#